data_AF-A0A2U2S440-F1
#
_entry.id   AF-A0A2U2S440-F1
#
_cell.length_a   1.000
_cell.length_b   1.000
_cell.length_c   1.000
_cell.angle_alpha   90.00
_cell.angle_beta   90.00
_cell.angle_gamma   90.00
#
_symmetry.space_group_name_H-M   'P 1'
#
loop_
_entity.id
_entity.type
_entity.pdbx_description
1 polymer ?
#
loop_
_entity_poly.entity_id
_entity_poly.type
_entity_poly.pdbx_seq_one_letter_code
_entity_poly.pdbx_strand_id
1 'polypeptide(L)'
;MASDADKRKAAQFNEEGLLHYRHWELDEAIAAFRKAIEMNPEQPDYHLNLARALVRYGDYEGTLKALGSFLRLESDPDLVERFERLFGTALDAVESLLITTMLEHNMPLEMIGSSIQMWMEYRIAVGRHPLDVRNPAPWAAAVDLTVRKVNFREVPLKQIAEWYGTSPAAVRKRHLELISTLDIMPCDYRYFRQEQNPLDKLVEAASMFEELEERFRKL
;
A
#
# COMPACT_ATOMS: atom_id res chain seq x y z
N MET A 1 31.60 2.30 -8.42
CA MET A 1 30.76 3.01 -9.42
C MET A 1 30.51 2.10 -10.60
N ALA A 2 29.24 1.87 -10.94
CA ALA A 2 28.83 1.01 -12.06
C ALA A 2 29.24 1.58 -13.43
N SER A 3 29.54 0.72 -14.40
CA SER A 3 29.86 1.16 -15.77
C SER A 3 28.62 1.72 -16.48
N ASP A 4 28.79 2.49 -17.56
CA ASP A 4 27.65 3.03 -18.33
C ASP A 4 26.84 1.92 -19.03
N ALA A 5 27.44 0.76 -19.29
CA ALA A 5 26.71 -0.41 -19.75
C ALA A 5 25.84 -0.99 -18.62
N ASP A 6 26.39 -1.12 -17.41
CA ASP A 6 25.66 -1.63 -16.25
C ASP A 6 24.52 -0.70 -15.85
N LYS A 7 24.74 0.62 -15.86
CA LYS A 7 23.69 1.62 -15.58
C LYS A 7 22.52 1.53 -16.57
N ARG A 8 22.80 1.35 -17.86
CA ARG A 8 21.74 1.17 -18.88
C ARG A 8 20.97 -0.12 -18.67
N LYS A 9 21.67 -1.22 -18.37
CA LYS A 9 21.04 -2.51 -18.09
C LYS A 9 20.22 -2.47 -16.80
N ALA A 10 20.70 -1.77 -15.77
CA ALA A 10 19.97 -1.54 -14.53
C ALA A 10 18.65 -0.79 -14.78
N ALA A 11 18.70 0.26 -15.62
CA ALA A 11 17.50 1.02 -15.99
C ALA A 11 16.47 0.13 -16.71
N GLN A 12 16.90 -0.74 -17.62
CA GLN A 12 16.02 -1.70 -18.30
C GLN A 12 15.34 -2.65 -17.30
N PHE A 13 16.09 -3.26 -16.38
CA PHE A 13 15.49 -4.10 -15.34
C PHE A 13 14.52 -3.34 -14.45
N ASN A 14 14.79 -2.06 -14.15
CA ASN A 14 13.85 -1.24 -13.38
C ASN A 14 12.57 -0.94 -14.17
N GLU A 15 12.66 -0.69 -15.48
CA GLU A 15 11.48 -0.50 -16.34
C GLU A 15 10.63 -1.77 -16.45
N GLU A 16 11.27 -2.93 -16.59
CA GLU A 16 10.62 -4.25 -16.51
C GLU A 16 9.92 -4.44 -15.15
N GLY A 17 10.61 -4.13 -14.05
CA GLY A 17 10.03 -4.23 -12.71
C GLY A 17 8.81 -3.32 -12.52
N LEU A 18 8.84 -2.11 -13.07
CA LEU A 18 7.70 -1.19 -13.05
C LEU A 18 6.53 -1.71 -13.91
N LEU A 19 6.80 -2.43 -15.00
CA LEU A 19 5.78 -3.06 -15.82
C LEU A 19 5.08 -4.17 -15.05
N HIS A 20 5.83 -5.10 -14.48
CA HIS A 20 5.31 -6.19 -13.65
C HIS A 20 4.54 -5.66 -12.43
N TYR A 21 5.08 -4.63 -11.76
CA TYR A 21 4.42 -4.00 -10.61
C TYR A 21 3.04 -3.42 -10.96
N ARG A 22 2.87 -2.84 -12.16
CA ARG A 22 1.56 -2.33 -12.62
C ARG A 22 0.55 -3.45 -12.93
N HIS A 23 1.03 -4.63 -13.29
CA HIS A 23 0.19 -5.80 -13.60
C HIS A 23 -0.05 -6.71 -12.39
N TRP A 24 0.37 -6.29 -11.19
CA TRP A 24 0.28 -7.11 -9.97
C TRP A 24 1.12 -8.41 -10.01
N GLU A 25 2.10 -8.48 -10.90
CA GLU A 25 3.09 -9.56 -11.00
C GLU A 25 4.24 -9.27 -10.02
N LEU A 26 3.96 -9.40 -8.73
CA LEU A 26 4.81 -8.87 -7.66
C LEU A 26 6.15 -9.61 -7.55
N ASP A 27 6.17 -10.92 -7.75
CA ASP A 27 7.39 -11.73 -7.70
C ASP A 27 8.37 -11.32 -8.81
N GLU A 28 7.85 -11.16 -10.03
CA GLU A 28 8.60 -10.70 -11.20
C GLU A 28 9.09 -9.26 -11.01
N ALA A 29 8.25 -8.38 -10.46
CA ALA A 29 8.62 -7.01 -10.14
C ALA A 29 9.79 -6.96 -9.14
N ILE A 30 9.70 -7.71 -8.05
CA ILE A 30 10.73 -7.80 -7.02
C ILE A 30 12.04 -8.35 -7.62
N ALA A 31 11.95 -9.41 -8.43
CA ALA A 31 13.12 -9.99 -9.09
C ALA A 31 13.82 -8.99 -10.03
N ALA A 32 13.04 -8.26 -10.82
CA ALA A 32 13.57 -7.25 -11.74
C ALA A 32 14.22 -6.07 -10.98
N PHE A 33 13.59 -5.54 -9.92
CA PHE A 33 14.20 -4.50 -9.11
C PHE A 33 15.49 -4.96 -8.42
N ARG A 34 15.56 -6.20 -7.93
CA ARG A 34 16.80 -6.76 -7.37
C ARG A 34 17.93 -6.82 -8.40
N LYS A 35 17.64 -7.20 -9.66
CA LYS A 35 18.61 -7.16 -10.75
C LYS A 35 19.07 -5.73 -11.07
N ALA A 36 18.15 -4.75 -11.03
CA ALA A 36 18.51 -3.35 -11.22
C ALA A 36 19.50 -2.87 -10.13
N ILE A 37 19.24 -3.24 -8.87
CA ILE A 37 20.11 -2.93 -7.73
C ILE A 37 21.48 -3.63 -7.85
N GLU A 38 21.53 -4.88 -8.29
CA GLU A 38 22.79 -5.61 -8.50
C GLU A 38 23.70 -4.90 -9.51
N MET A 39 23.11 -4.38 -10.59
CA MET A 39 23.82 -3.70 -11.67
C MET A 39 24.24 -2.27 -11.30
N ASN A 40 23.40 -1.56 -10.54
CA ASN A 40 23.70 -0.20 -10.08
C ASN A 40 23.10 0.06 -8.69
N PRO A 41 23.82 -0.30 -7.61
CA PRO A 41 23.30 -0.25 -6.24
C PRO A 41 23.16 1.17 -5.69
N GLU A 42 23.79 2.17 -6.31
CA GLU A 42 23.81 3.56 -5.84
C GLU A 42 22.60 4.37 -6.33
N GLN A 43 21.72 3.81 -7.16
CA GLN A 43 20.51 4.50 -7.61
C GLN A 43 19.39 4.36 -6.56
N PRO A 44 18.96 5.46 -5.90
CA PRO A 44 17.94 5.40 -4.85
C PRO A 44 16.59 4.86 -5.34
N ASP A 45 16.19 5.18 -6.58
CA ASP A 45 14.89 4.77 -7.13
C ASP A 45 14.67 3.27 -7.19
N TYR A 46 15.73 2.50 -7.39
CA TYR A 46 15.60 1.05 -7.50
C TYR A 46 15.26 0.45 -6.14
N HIS A 47 15.83 1.00 -5.05
CA HIS A 47 15.49 0.61 -3.69
C HIS A 47 14.08 1.08 -3.30
N LEU A 48 13.66 2.28 -3.71
CA LEU A 48 12.30 2.76 -3.46
C LEU A 48 11.25 1.94 -4.21
N ASN A 49 11.50 1.59 -5.48
CA ASN A 49 10.59 0.75 -6.25
C ASN A 49 10.54 -0.69 -5.70
N LEU A 50 11.67 -1.23 -5.25
CA LEU A 50 11.70 -2.48 -4.51
C LEU A 50 10.86 -2.41 -3.23
N ALA A 51 10.98 -1.35 -2.43
CA ALA A 51 10.17 -1.16 -1.22
C ALA A 51 8.66 -1.11 -1.53
N ARG A 52 8.27 -0.44 -2.62
CA ARG A 52 6.87 -0.37 -3.07
C ARG A 52 6.33 -1.74 -3.50
N ALA A 53 7.13 -2.54 -4.19
CA ALA A 53 6.75 -3.90 -4.55
C ALA A 53 6.66 -4.82 -3.32
N LEU A 54 7.64 -4.76 -2.42
CA LEU A 54 7.68 -5.58 -1.21
C LEU A 54 6.53 -5.27 -0.25
N VAL A 55 6.18 -3.99 -0.07
CA VAL A 55 5.07 -3.64 0.84
C VAL A 55 3.74 -4.12 0.28
N ARG A 56 3.56 -4.05 -1.05
CA ARG A 56 2.37 -4.59 -1.72
C ARG A 56 2.31 -6.12 -1.66
N TYR A 57 3.47 -6.78 -1.70
CA TYR A 57 3.61 -8.22 -1.53
C TYR A 57 3.36 -8.68 -0.08
N GLY A 58 3.51 -7.77 0.89
CA GLY A 58 3.38 -8.07 2.33
C GLY A 58 4.71 -8.43 3.01
N ASP A 59 5.85 -8.29 2.32
CA ASP A 59 7.18 -8.44 2.92
C ASP A 59 7.62 -7.13 3.60
N TYR A 60 7.12 -6.92 4.82
CA TYR A 60 7.42 -5.71 5.60
C TYR A 60 8.90 -5.63 6.03
N GLU A 61 9.53 -6.77 6.32
CA GLU A 61 10.95 -6.78 6.71
C GLU A 61 11.83 -6.35 5.52
N GLY A 62 11.58 -6.92 4.34
CA GLY A 62 12.24 -6.51 3.11
C GLY A 62 11.97 -5.05 2.76
N THR A 63 10.73 -4.57 2.97
CA THR A 63 10.35 -3.17 2.76
C THR A 63 11.23 -2.22 3.58
N LEU A 64 11.38 -2.48 4.89
CA LEU A 64 12.19 -1.64 5.77
C LEU A 64 13.66 -1.65 5.36
N LYS A 65 14.21 -2.80 4.94
CA LYS A 65 15.60 -2.89 4.43
C LYS A 65 15.80 -2.08 3.15
N ALA A 66 14.84 -2.15 2.22
CA ALA A 66 14.87 -1.41 0.97
C ALA A 66 14.74 0.10 1.22
N LEU A 67 13.81 0.53 2.08
CA LEU A 67 13.67 1.94 2.48
C LEU A 67 14.92 2.47 3.18
N GLY A 68 15.53 1.67 4.08
CA GLY A 68 16.80 2.05 4.71
C GLY A 68 17.92 2.24 3.69
N SER A 69 17.91 1.50 2.57
CA SER A 69 18.88 1.68 1.49
C SER A 69 18.57 2.90 0.63
N PHE A 70 17.29 3.15 0.33
CA PHE A 70 16.83 4.38 -0.31
C PHE A 70 17.26 5.62 0.49
N LEU A 71 17.00 5.66 1.80
CA LEU A 71 17.32 6.80 2.67
C LEU A 71 18.82 7.10 2.73
N ARG A 72 19.69 6.09 2.65
CA ARG A 72 21.16 6.29 2.62
C ARG A 72 21.65 6.93 1.32
N LEU A 73 20.91 6.78 0.22
CA LEU A 73 21.31 7.20 -1.12
C LEU A 73 20.56 8.44 -1.61
N GLU A 74 19.40 8.73 -1.03
CA GLU A 74 18.58 9.88 -1.39
C GLU A 74 19.20 11.19 -0.91
N SER A 75 19.13 12.21 -1.78
CA SER A 75 19.66 13.54 -1.54
C SER A 75 18.57 14.60 -1.30
N ASP A 76 17.33 14.33 -1.69
CA ASP A 76 16.19 15.20 -1.44
C ASP A 76 15.79 15.16 0.05
N PRO A 77 16.03 16.25 0.82
CA PRO A 77 15.78 16.26 2.25
C PRO A 77 14.31 16.11 2.61
N ASP A 78 13.39 16.59 1.77
CA ASP A 78 11.95 16.51 2.03
C ASP A 78 11.46 15.06 1.88
N LEU A 79 12.00 14.33 0.89
CA LEU A 79 11.73 12.90 0.74
C LEU A 79 12.35 12.08 1.87
N VAL A 80 13.60 12.37 2.24
CA VAL A 80 14.28 11.71 3.36
C VAL A 80 13.47 11.87 4.64
N GLU A 81 13.15 13.10 5.04
CA GLU A 81 12.38 13.38 6.25
C GLU A 81 11.03 12.63 6.25
N ARG A 82 10.34 12.62 5.11
CA ARG A 82 9.02 11.97 5.00
C ARG A 82 9.09 10.46 5.20
N PHE A 83 10.11 9.80 4.68
CA PHE A 83 10.32 8.35 4.84
C PHE A 83 10.94 8.01 6.19
N GLU A 84 11.83 8.84 6.74
CA GLU A 84 12.38 8.68 8.10
C GLU A 84 11.27 8.66 9.16
N ARG A 85 10.22 9.48 8.98
CA ARG A 85 9.04 9.45 9.86
C ARG A 85 8.33 8.09 9.92
N LEU A 86 8.52 7.18 8.96
CA LEU A 86 7.99 5.81 9.05
C LEU A 86 8.77 4.94 10.05
N PHE A 87 10.01 5.30 10.37
CA PHE A 87 10.85 4.61 11.34
C PHE A 87 10.73 5.22 12.75
N GLY A 88 9.97 6.30 12.90
CA GLY A 88 9.70 6.91 14.20
C GLY A 88 8.87 5.99 15.08
N THR A 89 9.08 6.06 16.39
CA THR A 89 8.24 5.37 17.39
C THR A 89 6.96 6.13 17.71
N ALA A 90 6.84 7.38 17.27
CA ALA A 90 5.70 8.24 17.50
C ALA A 90 4.72 8.15 16.32
N LEU A 91 3.43 8.05 16.64
CA LEU A 91 2.35 8.13 15.66
C LEU A 91 2.37 9.49 14.96
N ASP A 92 2.16 9.49 13.65
CA ASP A 92 1.93 10.72 12.92
C ASP A 92 0.54 11.32 13.25
N ALA A 93 0.29 12.55 12.77
CA ALA A 93 -0.95 13.27 13.07
C ALA A 93 -2.19 12.60 12.46
N VAL A 94 -2.05 11.90 11.33
CA VAL A 94 -3.14 11.12 10.71
C VAL A 94 -3.41 9.89 11.56
N GLU A 95 -2.38 9.15 11.94
CA GLU A 95 -2.50 7.94 12.78
C GLU A 95 -3.10 8.25 14.14
N SER A 96 -2.62 9.30 14.81
CA SER A 96 -3.13 9.73 16.11
C SER A 96 -4.63 10.05 16.06
N LEU A 97 -5.03 10.88 15.09
CA LEU A 97 -6.44 11.24 14.90
C LEU A 97 -7.30 10.03 14.52
N LEU A 98 -6.80 9.20 13.60
CA LEU A 98 -7.46 7.98 13.14
C LEU A 98 -7.75 7.05 14.32
N ILE A 99 -6.73 6.73 15.12
CA ILE A 99 -6.84 5.81 16.26
C ILE A 99 -7.81 6.36 17.31
N THR A 100 -7.65 7.61 17.73
CA THR A 100 -8.52 8.22 18.74
C THR A 100 -9.98 8.19 18.30
N THR A 101 -10.28 8.66 17.07
CA THR A 101 -11.66 8.70 16.58
C THR A 101 -12.25 7.31 16.37
N MET A 102 -11.48 6.34 15.89
CA MET A 102 -11.95 4.95 15.72
C MET A 102 -12.27 4.30 17.08
N LEU A 103 -11.45 4.55 18.11
CA LEU A 103 -11.70 4.06 19.47
C LEU A 103 -12.98 4.68 20.08
N GLU A 104 -13.15 5.99 19.95
CA GLU A 104 -14.36 6.70 20.41
C GLU A 104 -15.65 6.13 19.79
N HIS A 105 -15.55 5.60 18.57
CA HIS A 105 -16.67 5.01 17.84
C HIS A 105 -16.68 3.47 17.87
N ASN A 106 -16.05 2.88 18.89
CA ASN A 106 -16.09 1.44 19.18
C ASN A 106 -15.64 0.55 18.01
N MET A 107 -14.65 1.01 17.25
CA MET A 107 -14.07 0.20 16.19
C MET A 107 -13.20 -0.92 16.78
N PRO A 108 -13.28 -2.16 16.29
CA PRO A 108 -12.45 -3.26 16.79
C PRO A 108 -10.96 -3.02 16.55
N LEU A 109 -10.11 -3.50 17.47
CA LEU A 109 -8.67 -3.28 17.45
C LEU A 109 -8.01 -3.86 16.20
N GLU A 110 -8.47 -5.01 15.71
CA GLU A 110 -7.97 -5.62 14.48
C GLU A 110 -8.20 -4.75 13.24
N MET A 111 -9.31 -4.00 13.21
CA MET A 111 -9.60 -3.07 12.13
C MET A 111 -8.82 -1.77 12.28
N ILE A 112 -8.58 -1.29 13.51
CA ILE A 112 -7.66 -0.18 13.77
C ILE A 112 -6.24 -0.58 13.33
N GLY A 113 -5.79 -1.80 13.60
CA GLY A 113 -4.52 -2.32 13.09
C GLY A 113 -4.47 -2.30 11.56
N SER A 114 -5.55 -2.74 10.89
CA SER A 114 -5.63 -2.70 9.42
C SER A 114 -5.63 -1.27 8.85
N SER A 115 -6.15 -0.29 9.59
CA SER A 115 -6.20 1.11 9.15
C SER A 115 -4.82 1.77 9.21
N ILE A 116 -4.05 1.48 10.28
CA ILE A 116 -2.65 1.89 10.40
C ILE A 116 -1.81 1.23 9.29
N GLN A 117 -1.99 -0.07 9.06
CA GLN A 117 -1.32 -0.79 7.98
C GLN A 117 -1.62 -0.15 6.61
N MET A 118 -2.89 0.11 6.30
CA MET A 118 -3.30 0.77 5.06
C MET A 118 -2.66 2.15 4.89
N TRP A 119 -2.57 2.93 5.95
CA TRP A 119 -1.93 4.24 5.92
C TRP A 119 -0.42 4.15 5.67
N MET A 120 0.27 3.23 6.33
CA MET A 120 1.69 2.94 6.09
C MET A 120 1.94 2.50 4.64
N GLU A 121 1.17 1.53 4.15
CA GLU A 121 1.26 1.05 2.76
C GLU A 121 1.03 2.19 1.77
N TYR A 122 0.04 3.04 2.01
CA TYR A 122 -0.23 4.20 1.16
C TYR A 122 0.98 5.16 1.09
N ARG A 123 1.53 5.53 2.24
CA ARG A 123 2.70 6.43 2.34
C ARG A 123 3.90 5.91 1.54
N ILE A 124 4.10 4.59 1.51
CA ILE A 124 5.18 3.95 0.75
C ILE A 124 4.82 3.88 -0.75
N ALA A 125 3.61 3.44 -1.08
CA ALA A 125 3.16 3.22 -2.46
C ALA A 125 3.17 4.50 -3.31
N VAL A 126 2.89 5.65 -2.68
CA VAL A 126 2.97 7.00 -3.29
C VAL A 126 4.36 7.28 -3.90
N GLY A 127 5.42 6.61 -3.44
CA GLY A 127 6.76 6.78 -4.01
C GLY A 127 7.20 8.24 -3.95
N ARG A 128 7.80 8.80 -5.00
CA ARG A 128 8.24 10.20 -5.01
C ARG A 128 7.12 11.24 -5.10
N HIS A 129 5.87 10.83 -5.32
CA HIS A 129 4.79 11.81 -5.51
C HIS A 129 4.57 12.62 -4.22
N PRO A 130 4.26 13.93 -4.32
CA PRO A 130 4.03 14.76 -3.15
C PRO A 130 2.90 14.22 -2.27
N LEU A 131 3.12 14.24 -0.96
CA LEU A 131 2.13 13.81 0.03
C LEU A 131 1.93 14.92 1.06
N ASP A 132 0.85 15.69 0.90
CA ASP A 132 0.50 16.76 1.83
C ASP A 132 -0.40 16.23 2.95
N VAL A 133 0.18 16.14 4.15
CA VAL A 133 -0.46 15.69 5.39
C VAL A 133 -0.60 16.80 6.42
N ARG A 134 -0.42 18.08 6.04
CA ARG A 134 -0.57 19.23 6.96
C ARG A 134 -1.97 19.30 7.57
N ASN A 135 -2.98 18.87 6.79
CA ASN A 135 -4.32 18.65 7.30
C ASN A 135 -4.57 17.13 7.42
N PRO A 136 -4.52 16.56 8.63
CA PRO A 136 -4.65 15.11 8.81
C PRO A 136 -6.11 14.62 8.68
N ALA A 137 -7.10 15.47 8.93
CA ALA A 137 -8.50 15.05 9.04
C ALA A 137 -9.07 14.37 7.76
N PRO A 138 -8.90 14.92 6.54
CA PRO A 138 -9.34 14.25 5.32
C PRO A 138 -8.70 12.87 5.10
N TRP A 139 -7.44 12.69 5.51
CA TRP A 139 -6.72 11.43 5.37
C TRP A 139 -7.21 10.40 6.37
N ALA A 140 -7.28 10.75 7.65
CA ALA A 140 -7.78 9.87 8.71
C ALA A 140 -9.22 9.41 8.39
N ALA A 141 -10.09 10.34 8.01
CA ALA A 141 -11.46 10.03 7.61
C ALA A 141 -11.53 9.09 6.40
N ALA A 142 -10.65 9.28 5.41
CA ALA A 142 -10.62 8.45 4.22
C ALA A 142 -10.13 7.02 4.50
N VAL A 143 -9.12 6.87 5.36
CA VAL A 143 -8.64 5.56 5.80
C VAL A 143 -9.75 4.83 6.58
N ASP A 144 -10.39 5.48 7.55
CA ASP A 144 -11.50 4.90 8.32
C ASP A 144 -12.66 4.46 7.40
N LEU A 145 -13.09 5.35 6.50
CA LEU A 145 -14.11 5.04 5.49
C LEU A 145 -13.73 3.80 4.66
N THR A 146 -12.47 3.70 4.24
CA THR A 146 -12.01 2.62 3.38
C THR A 146 -12.00 1.28 4.12
N VAL A 147 -11.44 1.24 5.34
CA VAL A 147 -11.44 0.03 6.17
C VAL A 147 -12.86 -0.42 6.49
N ARG A 148 -13.76 0.51 6.83
CA ARG A 148 -15.18 0.21 7.05
C ARG A 148 -15.84 -0.37 5.80
N LYS A 149 -15.58 0.19 4.63
CA LYS A 149 -16.09 -0.33 3.34
C LYS A 149 -15.58 -1.73 3.02
N VAL A 150 -14.28 -1.97 3.17
CA VAL A 150 -13.67 -3.30 2.97
C VAL A 150 -14.33 -4.32 3.90
N ASN A 151 -14.63 -3.92 5.13
CA ASN A 151 -15.24 -4.75 6.17
C ASN A 151 -16.77 -4.59 6.29
N PHE A 152 -17.48 -4.14 5.25
CA PHE A 152 -18.95 -4.02 5.23
C PHE A 152 -19.61 -3.33 6.45
N ARG A 153 -18.89 -2.38 7.07
CA ARG A 153 -19.43 -1.54 8.14
C ARG A 153 -20.00 -0.27 7.53
N GLU A 154 -21.32 -0.23 7.37
CA GLU A 154 -21.98 0.91 6.76
C GLU A 154 -22.03 2.11 7.71
N VAL A 155 -21.40 3.22 7.27
CA VAL A 155 -21.53 4.53 7.90
C VAL A 155 -21.67 5.55 6.77
N PRO A 156 -22.68 6.45 6.79
CA PRO A 156 -22.80 7.51 5.82
C PRO A 156 -21.53 8.37 5.75
N LEU A 157 -21.08 8.70 4.53
CA LEU A 157 -19.89 9.55 4.31
C LEU A 157 -19.96 10.87 5.10
N LYS A 158 -21.16 11.44 5.21
CA LYS A 158 -21.40 12.67 5.97
C LYS A 158 -21.05 12.50 7.46
N GLN A 159 -21.47 11.38 8.04
CA GLN A 159 -21.21 11.07 9.44
C GLN A 159 -19.71 10.81 9.69
N ILE A 160 -19.02 10.09 8.81
CA ILE A 160 -17.56 9.95 8.89
C ILE A 160 -16.89 11.33 8.84
N ALA A 161 -17.28 12.18 7.88
CA ALA A 161 -16.69 13.51 7.75
C ALA A 161 -16.92 14.38 9.01
N GLU A 162 -18.08 14.26 9.65
CA GLU A 162 -18.41 14.92 10.91
C GLU A 162 -17.49 14.48 12.06
N TRP A 163 -17.23 13.18 12.22
CA TRP A 163 -16.33 12.65 13.27
C TRP A 163 -14.91 13.22 13.20
N TYR A 164 -14.42 13.45 11.98
CA TYR A 164 -13.09 13.97 11.74
C TYR A 164 -13.05 15.50 11.56
N GLY A 165 -14.19 16.20 11.69
CA GLY A 165 -14.26 17.65 11.53
C GLY A 165 -13.85 18.14 10.13
N THR A 166 -14.22 17.41 9.08
CA THR A 166 -13.87 17.72 7.69
C THR A 166 -15.07 17.66 6.75
N SER A 167 -14.88 17.97 5.47
CA SER A 167 -15.97 17.96 4.48
C SER A 167 -16.10 16.60 3.77
N PRO A 168 -17.32 16.14 3.45
CA PRO A 168 -17.53 14.90 2.69
C PRO A 168 -16.78 14.86 1.34
N ALA A 169 -16.63 16.02 0.69
CA ALA A 169 -15.88 16.14 -0.56
C ALA A 169 -14.39 15.89 -0.37
N ALA A 170 -13.79 16.40 0.70
CA ALA A 170 -12.39 16.16 1.03
C ALA A 170 -12.13 14.69 1.36
N VAL A 171 -12.99 14.05 2.16
CA VAL A 171 -12.90 12.61 2.46
C VAL A 171 -13.01 11.78 1.18
N ARG A 172 -14.00 12.07 0.33
CA ARG A 172 -14.16 11.35 -0.95
C ARG A 172 -12.93 11.46 -1.82
N LYS A 173 -12.34 12.66 -1.95
CA LYS A 173 -11.13 12.86 -2.75
C LYS A 173 -9.99 11.97 -2.26
N ARG A 174 -9.71 11.98 -0.95
CA ARG A 174 -8.63 11.18 -0.36
C ARG A 174 -8.92 9.68 -0.39
N HIS A 175 -10.17 9.27 -0.23
CA HIS A 175 -10.59 7.89 -0.40
C HIS A 175 -10.32 7.39 -1.83
N LEU A 176 -10.70 8.15 -2.85
CA LEU A 176 -10.43 7.78 -4.26
C LEU A 176 -8.92 7.69 -4.57
N GLU A 177 -8.13 8.62 -4.02
CA GLU A 177 -6.67 8.61 -4.14
C GLU A 177 -6.05 7.37 -3.47
N LEU A 178 -6.55 7.01 -2.29
CA LEU A 178 -6.10 5.86 -1.52
C LEU A 178 -6.43 4.54 -2.24
N ILE A 179 -7.69 4.34 -2.67
CA ILE A 179 -8.08 3.09 -3.35
C ILE A 179 -7.37 2.93 -4.69
N SER A 180 -7.13 4.01 -5.43
CA SER A 180 -6.44 3.93 -6.73
C SER A 180 -4.94 3.66 -6.56
N THR A 181 -4.29 4.26 -5.56
CA THR A 181 -2.86 4.06 -5.31
C THR A 181 -2.57 2.65 -4.80
N LEU A 182 -3.43 2.13 -3.93
CA LEU A 182 -3.28 0.81 -3.34
C LEU A 182 -3.99 -0.31 -4.11
N ASP A 183 -4.73 0.05 -5.16
CA ASP A 183 -5.65 -0.83 -5.90
C ASP A 183 -6.57 -1.65 -4.98
N ILE A 184 -7.24 -0.95 -4.06
CA ILE A 184 -8.10 -1.59 -3.07
C ILE A 184 -9.41 -1.99 -3.72
N MET A 185 -9.74 -3.27 -3.58
CA MET A 185 -11.04 -3.83 -3.93
C MET A 185 -11.91 -4.05 -2.68
N PRO A 186 -13.24 -4.18 -2.84
CA PRO A 186 -14.07 -4.73 -1.77
C PRO A 186 -13.51 -6.06 -1.29
N CYS A 187 -13.55 -6.31 0.02
CA CYS A 187 -13.01 -7.53 0.62
C CYS A 187 -11.50 -7.78 0.42
N ASP A 188 -10.72 -6.72 0.14
CA ASP A 188 -9.26 -6.84 0.03
C ASP A 188 -8.65 -7.57 1.24
N TYR A 189 -8.02 -8.72 0.98
CA TYR A 189 -7.47 -9.60 2.01
C TYR A 189 -6.48 -8.91 2.95
N ARG A 190 -5.80 -7.85 2.47
CA ARG A 190 -4.85 -7.09 3.30
C ARG A 190 -5.53 -6.42 4.48
N TYR A 191 -6.77 -5.96 4.32
CA TYR A 191 -7.48 -5.13 5.30
C TYR A 191 -8.82 -5.71 5.79
N PHE A 192 -9.28 -6.83 5.20
CA PHE A 192 -10.44 -7.55 5.70
C PHE A 192 -10.10 -8.27 7.01
N ARG A 193 -11.00 -8.19 8.00
CA ARG A 193 -10.78 -8.67 9.37
C ARG A 193 -11.99 -9.42 9.97
N GLN A 194 -13.06 -9.66 9.21
CA GLN A 194 -14.13 -10.54 9.67
C GLN A 194 -13.76 -12.01 9.46
N GLU A 195 -14.47 -12.92 10.12
CA GLU A 195 -14.15 -14.36 10.13
C GLU A 195 -14.18 -15.02 8.74
N GLN A 196 -15.10 -14.62 7.86
CA GLN A 196 -15.26 -15.22 6.53
C GLN A 196 -15.21 -14.15 5.46
N ASN A 197 -14.16 -14.17 4.63
CA ASN A 197 -14.06 -13.26 3.51
C ASN A 197 -15.01 -13.74 2.39
N PRO A 198 -15.94 -12.91 1.90
CA PRO A 198 -16.84 -13.33 0.83
C PRO A 198 -16.14 -13.79 -0.45
N LEU A 199 -14.90 -13.35 -0.69
CA LEU A 199 -14.09 -13.80 -1.82
C LEU A 199 -13.69 -15.28 -1.70
N ASP A 200 -13.63 -15.85 -0.49
CA ASP A 200 -13.25 -17.26 -0.28
C ASP A 200 -14.19 -18.20 -1.03
N LYS A 201 -15.50 -17.89 -1.01
CA LYS A 201 -16.53 -18.67 -1.73
C LYS A 201 -16.39 -18.53 -3.25
N LEU A 202 -15.95 -17.37 -3.73
CA LEU A 202 -15.71 -17.15 -5.16
C LEU A 202 -14.48 -17.91 -5.63
N VAL A 203 -13.42 -17.94 -4.81
CA VAL A 203 -12.21 -18.73 -5.08
C VAL A 203 -12.54 -20.21 -5.10
N GLU A 204 -13.27 -20.72 -4.11
CA GLU A 204 -13.75 -22.12 -4.11
C GLU A 204 -14.55 -22.45 -5.36
N ALA A 205 -15.51 -21.59 -5.74
CA ALA A 205 -16.32 -21.80 -6.93
C ALA A 205 -15.49 -21.80 -8.22
N ALA A 206 -14.49 -20.92 -8.33
CA ALA A 206 -13.59 -20.86 -9.47
C ALA A 206 -12.73 -22.12 -9.58
N SER A 207 -12.13 -22.57 -8.49
CA SER A 207 -11.34 -23.82 -8.47
C SER A 207 -12.18 -25.04 -8.79
N MET A 208 -13.40 -25.14 -8.25
CA MET A 208 -14.34 -26.22 -8.60
C MET A 208 -14.68 -26.22 -10.10
N PHE A 209 -14.86 -25.04 -10.69
CA PHE A 209 -15.15 -24.90 -12.11
C PHE A 209 -13.96 -25.33 -12.98
N GLU A 210 -12.73 -24.92 -12.62
CA GLU A 210 -11.50 -25.36 -13.30
C GLU A 210 -11.33 -26.89 -13.24
N GLU A 211 -11.56 -27.52 -12.09
CA GLU A 211 -11.52 -28.99 -11.97
C GLU A 211 -12.56 -29.68 -12.86
N LEU A 212 -13.77 -29.14 -12.93
CA LEU A 212 -14.83 -29.67 -13.80
C LEU A 212 -14.47 -29.52 -15.28
N GLU A 213 -13.90 -28.38 -15.70
CA GLU A 213 -13.40 -28.20 -17.05
C GLU A 213 -12.29 -29.18 -17.39
N GLU A 214 -11.34 -29.39 -16.48
CA GLU A 214 -10.22 -30.31 -16.69
C GLU A 214 -10.72 -31.76 -16.82
N ARG A 215 -11.68 -32.17 -15.98
CA ARG A 215 -12.37 -33.47 -16.10
C ARG A 215 -13.14 -33.60 -17.40
N PHE A 216 -13.81 -32.54 -17.87
CA PHE A 216 -14.54 -32.56 -19.13
C PHE A 216 -13.61 -32.67 -20.35
N ARG A 217 -12.42 -32.04 -20.30
CA ARG A 217 -11.40 -32.12 -21.36
C ARG A 217 -10.68 -33.47 -21.40
N LYS A 218 -10.56 -34.16 -20.26
CA LYS A 218 -9.99 -35.52 -20.17
C LYS A 218 -11.07 -36.56 -20.47
N LEU A 219 -11.27 -36.87 -21.76
CA LEU A 219 -11.94 -38.10 -22.23
C LEU A 219 -11.07 -39.33 -21.94
#